data_AF-A0A2U9IJ96-F1
#
_entry.id   AF-A0A2U9IJ96-F1
#
_cell.length_a   1.000
_cell.length_b   1.000
_cell.length_c   1.000
_cell.angle_alpha   90.00
_cell.angle_beta   90.00
_cell.angle_gamma   90.00
#
_symmetry.space_group_name_H-M   'P 1'
#
loop_
_entity.id
_entity.type
_entity.pdbx_description
1 polymer ?
#
loop_
_entity_poly.entity_id
_entity_poly.type
_entity_poly.pdbx_seq_one_letter_code
_entity_poly.pdbx_strand_id
1 'polypeptide(L)'
;MEKYYVRQTTSQGKPRLHFYSSLSNSNHVKVFSSNSSLEDMRILLRILDDRHRLTKSHIYTDDESLFKRMVIFSGSVQNVKRRYVYNIMAEVISKFEELSLQYWYSEFTTKYLKRKNMVDTYRVGAALRRLYVRI
;
A
#
# COMPACT_ATOMS: atom_id res chain seq x y z
N MET A 1 -7.83 -16.90 10.70
CA MET A 1 -7.98 -16.89 9.23
C MET A 1 -7.50 -15.53 8.75
N GLU A 2 -6.50 -15.46 7.89
CA GLU A 2 -5.88 -14.18 7.49
C GLU A 2 -6.88 -13.34 6.67
N LYS A 3 -7.24 -12.17 7.19
CA LYS A 3 -8.25 -11.30 6.57
C LYS A 3 -7.71 -10.55 5.36
N TYR A 4 -6.40 -10.27 5.34
CA TYR A 4 -5.77 -9.47 4.31
C TYR A 4 -4.53 -10.15 3.77
N TYR A 5 -4.28 -9.99 2.47
CA TYR A 5 -3.00 -10.37 1.89
C TYR A 5 -2.56 -9.44 0.76
N VAL A 6 -1.25 -9.32 0.62
CA VAL A 6 -0.58 -8.59 -0.45
C VAL A 6 0.20 -9.60 -1.27
N ARG A 7 0.00 -9.60 -2.59
CA ARG A 7 0.70 -10.49 -3.53
C ARG A 7 1.52 -9.69 -4.52
N GLN A 8 2.79 -10.04 -4.64
CA GLN A 8 3.63 -9.57 -5.75
C GLN A 8 3.46 -10.46 -6.97
N THR A 9 3.34 -9.81 -8.11
CA THR A 9 3.40 -10.41 -9.44
C THR A 9 4.35 -9.61 -10.31
N THR A 10 4.67 -10.14 -11.49
CA THR A 10 5.41 -9.42 -12.51
C THR A 10 4.48 -9.10 -13.67
N SER A 11 4.51 -7.86 -14.15
CA SER A 11 3.77 -7.42 -15.33
C SER A 11 4.74 -6.64 -16.23
N GLN A 12 4.96 -7.11 -17.46
CA GLN A 12 5.90 -6.49 -18.41
C GLN A 12 7.32 -6.31 -17.81
N GLY A 13 7.81 -7.33 -17.09
CA GLY A 13 9.13 -7.29 -16.44
C GLY A 13 9.24 -6.40 -15.20
N LYS A 14 8.15 -5.74 -14.77
CA LYS A 14 8.12 -4.87 -13.59
C LYS A 14 7.30 -5.48 -12.44
N PRO A 15 7.72 -5.27 -11.18
CA PRO A 15 6.95 -5.73 -10.03
C PRO A 15 5.60 -4.99 -9.95
N ARG A 16 4.59 -5.72 -9.48
CA ARG A 16 3.27 -5.18 -9.17
C ARG A 16 2.72 -5.83 -7.92
N LEU A 17 2.34 -5.02 -6.95
CA LEU A 17 1.61 -5.47 -5.77
C LEU A 17 0.10 -5.42 -6.02
N HIS A 18 -0.58 -6.45 -5.53
CA HIS A 18 -2.04 -6.54 -5.49
C HIS A 18 -2.47 -6.77 -4.04
N PHE A 19 -3.43 -5.98 -3.60
CA PHE A 19 -3.92 -5.97 -2.23
C PHE A 19 -5.31 -6.57 -2.21
N TYR A 20 -5.53 -7.54 -1.32
CA TYR A 20 -6.76 -8.27 -1.21
C TYR A 20 -7.29 -8.24 0.23
N SER A 21 -8.60 -8.09 0.34
CA SER A 21 -9.34 -8.20 1.58
C SER A 21 -10.32 -9.37 1.47
N SER A 22 -10.40 -10.20 2.49
CA SER A 22 -11.45 -11.21 2.64
C SER A 22 -12.73 -10.53 3.13
N LEU A 23 -13.81 -10.68 2.38
CA LEU A 23 -15.16 -10.50 2.94
C LEU A 23 -15.53 -11.81 3.65
N SER A 24 -16.46 -11.74 4.60
CA SER A 24 -16.87 -12.77 5.58
C SER A 24 -17.05 -14.21 5.07
N ASN A 25 -17.05 -14.45 3.74
CA ASN A 25 -17.29 -15.72 3.07
C ASN A 25 -16.12 -16.17 2.15
N SER A 26 -14.89 -16.22 2.67
CA SER A 26 -13.72 -16.88 2.02
C SER A 26 -13.22 -16.27 0.69
N ASN A 27 -13.98 -15.35 0.10
CA ASN A 27 -13.69 -14.74 -1.18
C ASN A 27 -12.86 -13.47 -0.99
N HIS A 28 -11.63 -13.53 -1.48
CA HIS A 28 -10.74 -12.39 -1.48
C HIS A 28 -11.07 -11.44 -2.62
N VAL A 29 -11.40 -10.19 -2.28
CA VAL A 29 -11.63 -9.12 -3.23
C VAL A 29 -10.37 -8.27 -3.35
N LYS A 30 -9.93 -8.03 -4.58
CA LYS A 30 -8.83 -7.09 -4.84
C LYS A 30 -9.32 -5.66 -4.59
N VAL A 31 -8.72 -5.00 -3.61
CA VAL A 31 -9.09 -3.64 -3.20
C VAL A 31 -8.13 -2.58 -3.75
N PHE A 32 -6.91 -2.97 -4.12
CA PHE A 32 -5.92 -2.04 -4.66
C PHE A 32 -4.82 -2.75 -5.47
N SER A 33 -4.13 -2.01 -6.33
CA SER A 33 -2.88 -2.44 -6.96
C SER A 33 -1.91 -1.27 -7.17
N SER A 34 -0.61 -1.55 -7.10
CA SER A 34 0.44 -0.54 -7.29
C SER A 34 1.62 -1.11 -8.10
N ASN A 35 2.39 -0.23 -8.75
CA ASN A 35 3.66 -0.60 -9.41
C ASN A 35 4.84 -0.68 -8.42
N SER A 36 4.55 -0.84 -7.13
CA SER A 36 5.58 -1.06 -6.09
C SER A 36 5.98 -2.53 -6.05
N SER A 37 7.04 -2.81 -5.30
CA SER A 37 7.52 -4.17 -4.99
C SER A 37 7.43 -4.47 -3.49
N LEU A 38 7.55 -5.75 -3.12
CA LEU A 38 7.73 -6.17 -1.73
C LEU A 38 9.01 -5.61 -1.13
N GLU A 39 10.05 -5.41 -1.94
CA GLU A 39 11.29 -4.77 -1.50
C GLU A 39 11.06 -3.29 -1.12
N ASP A 40 10.16 -2.60 -1.83
CA ASP A 40 9.70 -1.28 -1.41
C ASP A 40 8.96 -1.35 -0.07
N MET A 41 8.07 -2.34 0.06
CA MET A 41 7.24 -2.53 1.26
C MET A 41 8.07 -2.78 2.52
N ARG A 42 9.24 -3.42 2.39
CA ARG A 42 10.17 -3.63 3.52
C ARG A 42 10.59 -2.34 4.22
N ILE A 43 10.61 -1.21 3.53
CA ILE A 43 10.90 0.09 4.15
C ILE A 43 9.86 0.42 5.22
N LEU A 44 8.57 0.33 4.87
CA LEU A 44 7.48 0.57 5.81
C LEU A 44 7.52 -0.44 6.96
N LEU A 45 7.62 -1.72 6.65
CA LEU A 45 7.57 -2.79 7.65
C LEU A 45 8.71 -2.69 8.66
N ARG A 46 9.91 -2.30 8.22
CA ARG A 46 11.05 -2.05 9.11
C ARG A 46 10.79 -0.89 10.08
N ILE A 47 10.13 0.18 9.62
CA ILE A 47 9.81 1.34 10.47
C ILE A 47 8.73 1.00 11.50
N LEU A 48 7.81 0.10 11.16
CA LEU A 48 6.78 -0.40 12.08
C LEU A 48 7.30 -1.48 13.06
N ASP A 49 8.59 -1.83 12.99
CA ASP A 49 9.23 -2.96 13.71
C ASP A 49 8.45 -4.27 13.56
N ASP A 50 7.92 -4.49 12.37
CA ASP A 50 6.84 -5.46 12.21
C ASP A 50 7.33 -6.80 11.64
N ARG A 51 7.28 -7.85 12.47
CA ARG A 51 7.84 -9.19 12.17
C ARG A 51 6.84 -10.10 11.44
N HIS A 52 6.18 -9.57 10.41
CA HIS A 52 5.18 -10.31 9.64
C HIS A 52 5.74 -11.53 8.90
N ARG A 53 4.86 -12.49 8.63
CA ARG A 53 5.13 -13.65 7.76
C ARG A 53 5.28 -13.20 6.30
N LEU A 54 6.45 -12.67 5.98
CA LEU A 54 6.89 -12.37 4.62
C LEU A 54 7.32 -13.66 3.93
N THR A 55 6.57 -14.07 2.92
CA THR A 55 7.05 -15.07 1.95
C THR A 55 7.72 -14.36 0.77
N LYS A 56 8.35 -15.12 -0.14
CA LYS A 56 9.00 -14.54 -1.34
C LYS A 56 8.05 -13.71 -2.22
N SER A 57 6.74 -13.95 -2.16
CA SER A 57 5.76 -13.33 -3.06
C SER A 57 4.49 -12.83 -2.37
N HIS A 58 4.33 -13.06 -1.07
CA HIS A 58 3.12 -12.68 -0.32
C HIS A 58 3.45 -12.13 1.06
N ILE A 59 2.63 -11.18 1.51
CA ILE A 59 2.51 -10.75 2.91
C ILE A 59 1.08 -11.08 3.33
N TYR A 60 0.91 -11.72 4.48
CA TYR A 60 -0.40 -11.96 5.08
C TYR A 60 -0.51 -11.22 6.40
N THR A 61 -1.69 -10.70 6.70
CA THR A 61 -1.96 -10.02 7.97
C THR A 61 -3.45 -10.07 8.31
N ASP A 62 -3.78 -10.08 9.59
CA ASP A 62 -5.10 -9.86 10.15
C ASP A 62 -5.25 -8.45 10.76
N ASP A 63 -4.16 -7.66 10.80
CA ASP A 63 -4.14 -6.26 11.20
C ASP A 63 -4.63 -5.36 10.05
N GLU A 64 -5.84 -4.83 10.23
CA GLU A 64 -6.46 -3.89 9.30
C GLU A 64 -5.65 -2.58 9.17
N SER A 65 -5.12 -2.07 10.28
CA SER A 65 -4.36 -0.82 10.32
C SER A 65 -3.06 -0.97 9.55
N LEU A 66 -2.33 -2.08 9.74
CA LEU A 66 -1.18 -2.39 8.92
C LEU A 66 -1.55 -2.49 7.44
N PHE A 67 -2.62 -3.22 7.12
CA PHE A 67 -3.06 -3.37 5.74
C PHE A 67 -3.37 -2.02 5.07
N LYS A 68 -4.07 -1.12 5.77
CA LYS A 68 -4.31 0.26 5.31
C LYS A 68 -3.00 1.01 5.09
N ARG A 69 -2.05 0.93 6.03
CA ARG A 69 -0.72 1.57 5.90
C ARG A 69 0.03 1.04 4.68
N MET A 70 0.00 -0.26 4.42
CA MET A 70 0.64 -0.85 3.23
C MET A 70 0.03 -0.34 1.92
N VAL A 71 -1.31 -0.22 1.84
CA VAL A 71 -2.01 0.35 0.68
C VAL A 71 -1.59 1.79 0.44
N ILE A 72 -1.65 2.62 1.48
CA ILE A 72 -1.32 4.05 1.41
C ILE A 72 0.15 4.23 1.02
N PHE A 73 1.05 3.46 1.63
CA PHE A 73 2.47 3.52 1.33
C PHE A 73 2.74 3.20 -0.14
N SER A 74 2.25 2.05 -0.62
CA SER A 74 2.36 1.67 -2.03
C SER A 74 1.77 2.71 -2.99
N GLY A 75 0.58 3.24 -2.68
CA GLY A 75 -0.06 4.27 -3.47
C GLY A 75 0.68 5.61 -3.44
N SER A 76 1.36 5.93 -2.33
CA SER A 76 2.11 7.17 -2.15
C SER A 76 3.48 7.15 -2.82
N VAL A 77 4.09 5.98 -3.02
CA VAL A 77 5.44 5.86 -3.62
C VAL A 77 5.40 5.38 -5.07
N GLN A 78 4.24 4.98 -5.58
CA GLN A 78 4.13 4.59 -7.00
C GLN A 78 4.56 5.73 -7.93
N ASN A 79 5.32 5.38 -8.96
CA ASN A 79 5.96 6.28 -9.92
C ASN A 79 6.93 7.31 -9.34
N VAL A 80 7.40 7.12 -8.11
CA VAL A 80 8.46 7.94 -7.52
C VAL A 80 9.81 7.28 -7.79
N LYS A 81 10.72 7.98 -8.46
CA LYS A 81 12.08 7.46 -8.72
C LYS A 81 13.03 7.63 -7.53
N ARG A 82 12.75 8.63 -6.67
CA ARG A 82 13.64 9.05 -5.58
C ARG A 82 13.41 8.19 -4.34
N ARG A 83 14.37 7.30 -4.02
CA ARG A 83 14.24 6.35 -2.89
C ARG A 83 14.09 7.03 -1.53
N TYR A 84 14.68 8.20 -1.31
CA TYR A 84 14.52 8.93 -0.04
C TYR A 84 13.06 9.26 0.29
N VAL A 85 12.21 9.48 -0.74
CA VAL A 85 10.78 9.73 -0.57
C VAL A 85 10.08 8.55 0.08
N TYR A 86 10.55 7.32 -0.17
CA TYR A 86 9.96 6.13 0.43
C TYR A 86 10.18 6.12 1.94
N ASN A 87 11.37 6.51 2.42
CA ASN A 87 11.63 6.61 3.85
C ASN A 87 10.74 7.70 4.49
N ILE A 88 10.68 8.90 3.90
CA ILE A 88 9.82 9.99 4.39
C ILE A 88 8.36 9.53 4.47
N MET A 89 7.85 8.92 3.39
CA MET A 89 6.46 8.46 3.37
C MET A 89 6.22 7.35 4.38
N ALA A 90 7.15 6.43 4.57
CA ALA A 90 7.01 5.38 5.58
C ALA A 90 6.99 5.94 7.02
N GLU A 91 7.83 6.93 7.34
CA GLU A 91 7.83 7.62 8.63
C GLU A 91 6.55 8.45 8.89
N VAL A 92 6.03 9.09 7.84
CA VAL A 92 4.77 9.83 7.92
C VAL A 92 3.62 8.86 8.14
N ILE A 93 3.56 7.80 7.34
CA ILE A 93 2.47 6.82 7.38
C ILE A 93 2.52 6.01 8.66
N SER A 94 3.66 5.75 9.28
CA SER A 94 3.71 5.05 10.57
C SER A 94 3.07 5.84 11.71
N LYS A 95 3.02 7.17 11.59
CA LYS A 95 2.43 8.10 12.57
C LYS A 95 0.97 8.44 12.30
N PHE A 96 0.36 7.94 11.23
CA PHE A 96 -1.06 8.20 10.96
C PHE A 96 -1.94 7.60 12.07
N GLU A 97 -2.78 8.47 12.63
CA GLU A 97 -3.92 8.11 13.47
C GLU A 97 -5.05 7.50 12.62
N GLU A 98 -6.00 6.83 13.26
CA GLU A 98 -7.06 6.05 12.58
C GLU A 98 -7.85 6.88 11.56
N LEU A 99 -8.19 8.13 11.89
CA LEU A 99 -8.93 9.01 10.97
C LEU A 99 -8.15 9.31 9.68
N SER A 100 -6.86 9.66 9.82
CA SER A 100 -5.99 9.92 8.67
C SER A 100 -5.77 8.65 7.85
N LEU A 101 -5.58 7.53 8.55
CA LEU A 101 -5.39 6.22 7.94
C LEU A 101 -6.62 5.81 7.11
N GLN A 102 -7.81 5.91 7.70
CA GLN A 102 -9.07 5.58 7.02
C GLN A 102 -9.34 6.50 5.82
N TYR A 103 -9.10 7.81 5.96
CA TYR A 103 -9.29 8.78 4.89
C TYR A 103 -8.42 8.45 3.67
N TRP A 104 -7.09 8.33 3.87
CA TRP A 104 -6.17 8.08 2.75
C TRP A 104 -6.38 6.71 2.14
N TYR A 105 -6.64 5.68 2.95
CA TYR A 105 -7.01 4.36 2.46
C TYR A 105 -8.25 4.42 1.56
N SER A 106 -9.29 5.14 2.00
CA SER A 106 -10.54 5.30 1.23
C SER A 106 -10.31 6.05 -0.07
N GLU A 107 -9.47 7.08 -0.09
CA GLU A 107 -9.10 7.79 -1.32
C GLU A 107 -8.39 6.87 -2.32
N PHE A 108 -7.40 6.08 -1.88
CA PHE A 108 -6.72 5.14 -2.77
C PHE A 108 -7.65 4.05 -3.30
N THR A 109 -8.38 3.38 -2.41
CA THR A 109 -9.24 2.25 -2.78
C THR A 109 -10.43 2.69 -3.60
N THR A 110 -11.10 3.80 -3.26
CA THR A 110 -12.26 4.30 -4.02
C THR A 110 -11.86 4.71 -5.43
N LYS A 111 -10.76 5.45 -5.62
CA LYS A 111 -10.30 5.83 -6.96
C LYS A 111 -9.91 4.60 -7.78
N TYR A 112 -9.24 3.62 -7.16
CA TYR A 112 -8.92 2.37 -7.83
C TYR A 112 -10.18 1.59 -8.23
N LEU A 113 -11.08 1.33 -7.29
CA LEU A 113 -12.24 0.45 -7.47
C LEU A 113 -13.23 0.95 -8.53
N LYS A 114 -13.30 2.28 -8.76
CA LYS A 114 -14.15 2.87 -9.82
C LYS A 114 -13.90 2.28 -11.21
N ARG A 115 -12.63 2.03 -11.56
CA ARG A 115 -12.23 1.55 -12.91
C ARG A 115 -11.24 0.38 -12.87
N LYS A 116 -10.91 -0.10 -11.67
CA LYS A 116 -9.83 -1.07 -11.39
C LYS A 116 -8.49 -0.65 -12.01
N ASN A 117 -8.22 0.66 -12.04
CA ASN A 117 -7.05 1.25 -12.68
C ASN A 117 -6.16 1.98 -11.68
N MET A 118 -4.89 1.56 -11.57
CA MET A 118 -3.94 2.18 -10.65
C MET A 118 -3.59 3.63 -11.03
N VAL A 119 -3.66 3.98 -12.32
CA VAL A 119 -3.32 5.34 -12.82
C VAL A 119 -4.22 6.40 -12.18
N ASP A 120 -5.47 6.05 -11.88
CA ASP A 120 -6.44 6.93 -11.22
C ASP A 120 -6.01 7.32 -9.80
N THR A 121 -5.09 6.57 -9.21
CA THR A 121 -4.60 6.80 -7.86
C THR A 121 -3.30 7.59 -7.80
N TYR A 122 -2.68 7.90 -8.95
CA TYR A 122 -1.44 8.68 -9.01
C TYR A 122 -1.62 10.10 -8.47
N ARG A 123 -2.79 10.72 -8.72
CA ARG A 123 -3.11 12.05 -8.18
C ARG A 123 -3.27 12.04 -6.66
N VAL A 124 -3.83 10.96 -6.09
CA VAL A 124 -3.94 10.78 -4.64
C VAL A 124 -2.54 10.70 -4.02
N GLY A 125 -1.67 9.86 -4.57
CA GLY A 125 -0.28 9.75 -4.10
C GLY A 125 0.50 11.06 -4.25
N ALA A 126 0.30 11.80 -5.34
CA ALA A 126 0.92 13.10 -5.52
C ALA A 126 0.42 14.15 -4.51
N ALA A 127 -0.89 14.18 -4.23
CA ALA A 127 -1.48 15.08 -3.24
C ALA A 127 -0.93 14.77 -1.84
N LEU A 128 -0.93 13.49 -1.44
CA LEU A 128 -0.37 13.05 -0.18
C LEU A 128 1.11 13.45 -0.04
N ARG A 129 1.94 13.18 -1.05
CA ARG A 129 3.35 13.59 -1.02
C ARG A 129 3.55 15.09 -0.89
N ARG A 130 2.74 15.93 -1.54
CA ARG A 130 2.85 17.39 -1.44
C ARG A 130 2.67 17.92 -0.01
N LEU A 131 1.93 17.21 0.83
CA LEU A 131 1.71 17.61 2.23
C LEU A 131 2.95 17.39 3.10
N TYR A 132 3.78 16.40 2.78
CA TYR A 132 4.84 15.92 3.69
C TYR A 132 6.25 15.90 3.09
N VAL A 133 6.36 15.86 1.77
CA VAL A 133 7.63 15.90 1.05
C VAL A 133 7.82 17.33 0.56
N ARG A 134 8.66 18.09 1.26
CA ARG A 134 9.16 19.37 0.73
C ARG A 134 10.07 19.05 -0.46
N ILE A 135 9.71 19.57 -1.64
CA ILE A 135 10.50 19.47 -2.87
C ILE A 135 11.32 20.74 -2.99
#